data_AF-A0A9D4H4S6-F1
#
_entry.id   AF-A0A9D4H4S6-F1
#
_cell.length_a   1.000
_cell.length_b   1.000
_cell.length_c   1.000
_cell.angle_alpha   90.00
_cell.angle_beta   90.00
_cell.angle_gamma   90.00
#
_symmetry.space_group_name_H-M   'P 1'
#
loop_
_entity.id
_entity.type
_entity.pdbx_description
1 polymer ?
#
loop_
_entity_poly.entity_id
_entity_poly.type
_entity_poly.pdbx_seq_one_letter_code
_entity_poly.pdbx_strand_id
1 'polypeptide(L)'
;MTKLGYGEAIRRRRVEKYKEADRLYNARQSVLTQITASSKGEGLTCYLESDTDVIFVVNGVLCVEAGIDLQTIPGDIDLFRMDTRVYSGHCKLLQVRQRQNSLQGIRNALCDNGYGGISLSSCLWVEEWMANRPRFPTEVHHERAGPSAPATYRGVFHTDIVVGLRCHCPSILHKWAARPRHWPPQGIVQTVVSLGAYVTPVGVKGSEYNHMEWRICFNTGEAELVNNLNDTQAKVIVRLKMILKAIIQPNNKEITSFVLKNIILWQTENTRQTHVHARSLFQWLHDGLSELRTAI
;
A
#
# COMPACT_ATOMS: atom_id res chain seq x y z
N MET A 1 -18.35 -13.18 17.96
CA MET A 1 -17.42 -12.22 17.32
C MET A 1 -17.67 -10.77 17.72
N THR A 2 -18.89 -10.36 18.10
CA THR A 2 -19.08 -9.18 18.98
C THR A 2 -18.18 -9.26 20.21
N LYS A 3 -18.07 -10.47 20.80
CA LYS A 3 -17.18 -10.79 21.92
C LYS A 3 -15.66 -10.60 21.66
N LEU A 4 -15.21 -10.61 20.41
CA LEU A 4 -13.79 -10.39 20.04
C LEU A 4 -13.56 -8.99 19.45
N GLY A 5 -14.60 -8.16 19.32
CA GLY A 5 -14.46 -6.79 18.81
C GLY A 5 -14.30 -6.64 17.29
N TYR A 6 -14.45 -7.69 16.47
CA TYR A 6 -14.28 -7.61 14.99
C TYR A 6 -15.59 -7.67 14.20
N GLY A 7 -16.73 -7.39 14.85
CA GLY A 7 -18.00 -7.28 14.11
C GLY A 7 -17.97 -6.11 13.13
N GLU A 8 -18.73 -6.22 12.04
CA GLU A 8 -18.81 -5.21 10.98
C GLU A 8 -18.93 -3.77 11.50
N ALA A 9 -19.87 -3.49 12.41
CA ALA A 9 -20.07 -2.15 12.97
C ALA A 9 -18.82 -1.60 13.67
N ILE A 10 -18.05 -2.46 14.36
CA ILE A 10 -16.83 -2.06 15.05
C ILE A 10 -15.72 -1.79 14.02
N ARG A 11 -15.58 -2.65 13.00
CA ARG A 11 -14.61 -2.44 11.90
C ARG A 11 -14.87 -1.12 11.19
N ARG A 12 -16.13 -0.85 10.79
CA ARG A 12 -16.52 0.41 10.15
C ARG A 12 -16.19 1.62 11.02
N ARG A 13 -16.49 1.57 12.33
CA ARG A 13 -16.11 2.66 13.26
C ARG A 13 -14.60 2.89 13.31
N ARG A 14 -13.77 1.83 13.28
CA ARG A 14 -12.31 1.97 13.26
C ARG A 14 -11.82 2.62 11.97
N VAL A 15 -12.31 2.16 10.82
CA VAL A 15 -12.00 2.76 9.51
C VAL A 15 -12.31 4.25 9.52
N GLU A 16 -13.50 4.64 9.97
CA GLU A 16 -13.90 6.04 10.02
C GLU A 16 -13.02 6.89 10.94
N LYS A 17 -12.59 6.35 12.09
CA LYS A 17 -11.66 7.06 12.98
C LYS A 17 -10.29 7.31 12.33
N TYR A 18 -9.73 6.33 11.62
CA TYR A 18 -8.47 6.53 10.91
C TYR A 18 -8.62 7.50 9.74
N LYS A 19 -9.71 7.40 8.96
CA LYS A 19 -10.02 8.37 7.90
C LYS A 19 -10.25 9.78 8.43
N GLU A 20 -10.84 9.94 9.61
CA GLU A 20 -10.99 11.23 10.27
C GLU A 20 -9.63 11.79 10.72
N ALA A 21 -8.79 10.95 11.33
CA ALA A 21 -7.43 11.34 11.72
C ALA A 21 -6.59 11.78 10.51
N ASP A 22 -6.63 11.01 9.41
CA ASP A 22 -5.97 11.37 8.16
C ASP A 22 -6.50 12.70 7.61
N ARG A 23 -7.82 12.91 7.59
CA ARG A 23 -8.43 14.18 7.14
C ARG A 23 -7.96 15.37 7.98
N LEU A 24 -7.93 15.24 9.30
CA LEU A 24 -7.48 16.29 10.22
C LEU A 24 -6.00 16.62 10.04
N TYR A 25 -5.17 15.60 9.81
CA TYR A 25 -3.76 15.79 9.50
C TYR A 25 -3.58 16.49 8.14
N ASN A 26 -4.23 15.97 7.10
CA ASN A 26 -4.11 16.46 5.72
C ASN A 26 -4.62 17.89 5.57
N ALA A 27 -5.65 18.30 6.32
CA ALA A 27 -6.13 19.68 6.31
C ALA A 27 -5.11 20.72 6.81
N ARG A 28 -4.05 20.27 7.50
CA ARG A 28 -3.00 21.13 8.09
C ARG A 28 -1.67 21.03 7.35
N GLN A 29 -1.57 20.19 6.32
CA GLN A 29 -0.32 19.89 5.63
C GLN A 29 -0.45 20.20 4.14
N SER A 30 0.46 20.99 3.61
CA SER A 30 0.52 21.30 2.17
C SER A 30 1.49 20.40 1.41
N VAL A 31 2.48 19.82 2.10
CA VAL A 31 3.59 19.06 1.47
C VAL A 31 3.30 17.57 1.39
N LEU A 32 2.68 16.99 2.41
CA LEU A 32 2.45 15.55 2.52
C LEU A 32 0.96 15.27 2.73
N THR A 33 0.49 14.21 2.08
CA THR A 33 -0.83 13.62 2.32
C THR A 33 -0.65 12.28 3.02
N GLN A 34 -1.19 12.16 4.23
CA GLN A 34 -1.23 10.94 5.04
C GLN A 34 -2.35 10.01 4.59
N ILE A 35 -2.04 8.72 4.53
CA ILE A 35 -2.97 7.62 4.31
C ILE A 35 -2.63 6.51 5.31
N THR A 36 -3.51 6.28 6.28
CA THR A 36 -3.41 5.11 7.14
C THR A 36 -3.86 3.88 6.34
N ALA A 37 -2.94 2.94 6.11
CA ALA A 37 -3.15 1.80 5.23
C ALA A 37 -3.25 0.48 6.01
N SER A 38 -3.41 -0.62 5.27
CA SER A 38 -3.29 -1.99 5.80
C SER A 38 -4.28 -2.27 6.94
N SER A 39 -3.94 -3.26 7.77
CA SER A 39 -4.74 -3.82 8.84
C SER A 39 -5.52 -2.83 9.71
N LYS A 40 -4.86 -1.75 10.15
CA LYS A 40 -5.47 -0.73 11.01
C LYS A 40 -6.37 0.20 10.21
N GLY A 41 -5.89 0.73 9.07
CA GLY A 41 -6.69 1.57 8.18
C GLY A 41 -7.93 0.86 7.63
N GLU A 42 -7.85 -0.45 7.44
CA GLU A 42 -8.93 -1.35 7.00
C GLU A 42 -9.85 -1.83 8.15
N GLY A 43 -9.55 -1.42 9.40
CA GLY A 43 -10.33 -1.79 10.59
C GLY A 43 -10.27 -3.27 10.99
N LEU A 44 -9.35 -4.04 10.42
CA LEU A 44 -9.17 -5.48 10.65
C LEU A 44 -8.45 -5.82 11.95
N THR A 45 -7.77 -4.87 12.58
CA THR A 45 -7.09 -5.04 13.89
C THR A 45 -7.59 -4.01 14.91
N CYS A 46 -7.47 -4.32 16.21
CA CYS A 46 -7.73 -3.37 17.28
C CYS A 46 -6.60 -2.32 17.38
N TYR A 47 -6.84 -1.20 18.08
CA TYR A 47 -5.86 -0.10 18.17
C TYR A 47 -4.49 -0.51 18.74
N LEU A 48 -4.50 -1.38 19.74
CA LEU A 48 -3.29 -1.90 20.41
C LEU A 48 -2.78 -3.20 19.79
N GLU A 49 -3.47 -3.72 18.78
CA GLU A 49 -3.04 -4.91 18.07
C GLU A 49 -2.24 -4.48 16.84
N SER A 50 -1.02 -4.99 16.73
CA SER A 50 -0.06 -4.68 15.65
C SER A 50 0.36 -3.21 15.57
N ASP A 51 1.40 -3.01 14.77
CA ASP A 51 1.87 -1.75 14.23
C ASP A 51 0.82 -1.06 13.34
N THR A 52 1.06 0.21 13.05
CA THR A 52 0.23 1.06 12.19
C THR A 52 0.99 1.39 10.92
N ASP A 53 0.52 0.92 9.78
CA ASP A 53 1.11 1.29 8.49
C ASP A 53 0.59 2.66 8.03
N VAL A 54 1.49 3.60 7.79
CA VAL A 54 1.18 4.93 7.27
C VAL A 54 1.97 5.19 6.00
N ILE A 55 1.28 5.63 4.96
CA ILE A 55 1.90 6.13 3.74
C ILE A 55 1.76 7.65 3.72
N PHE A 56 2.88 8.36 3.68
CA PHE A 56 2.90 9.76 3.30
C PHE A 56 3.14 9.88 1.80
N VAL A 57 2.27 10.58 1.11
CA VAL A 57 2.36 10.87 -0.32
C VAL A 57 2.81 12.30 -0.49
N VAL A 58 3.88 12.50 -1.26
CA VAL A 58 4.40 13.83 -1.54
C VAL A 58 3.50 14.58 -2.52
N ASN A 59 3.05 15.76 -2.12
CA ASN A 59 2.23 16.63 -2.97
C ASN A 59 3.10 17.37 -4.01
N GLY A 60 2.54 17.57 -5.21
CA GLY A 60 3.24 18.23 -6.31
C GLY A 60 4.25 17.33 -7.05
N VAL A 61 4.12 16.01 -6.89
CA VAL A 61 4.86 15.00 -7.65
C VAL A 61 3.88 14.03 -8.29
N LEU A 62 4.11 13.69 -9.55
CA LEU A 62 3.33 12.68 -10.25
C LEU A 62 4.23 11.75 -11.06
N CYS A 63 4.00 10.45 -10.92
CA CYS A 63 4.59 9.42 -11.75
C CYS A 63 3.54 8.94 -12.77
N VAL A 64 3.89 8.85 -14.05
CA VAL A 64 2.95 8.41 -15.09
C VAL A 64 3.50 7.25 -15.89
N GLU A 65 2.64 6.31 -16.28
CA GLU A 65 3.03 5.24 -17.19
C GLU A 65 3.36 5.77 -18.60
N ALA A 66 3.99 4.91 -19.40
CA ALA A 66 4.26 5.23 -20.81
C ALA A 66 2.95 5.39 -21.59
N GLY A 67 2.90 6.35 -22.52
CA GLY A 67 1.74 6.61 -23.38
C GLY A 67 0.76 7.65 -22.86
N ILE A 68 0.93 8.15 -21.64
CA ILE A 68 0.18 9.30 -21.14
C ILE A 68 0.60 10.58 -21.87
N ASP A 69 -0.39 11.35 -22.34
CA ASP A 69 -0.17 12.67 -22.92
C ASP A 69 0.27 13.65 -21.83
N LEU A 70 1.54 14.06 -21.90
CA LEU A 70 2.15 14.94 -20.93
C LEU A 70 1.58 16.37 -20.97
N GLN A 71 0.92 16.78 -22.06
CA GLN A 71 0.31 18.11 -22.17
C GLN A 71 -0.89 18.28 -21.24
N THR A 72 -1.55 17.17 -20.87
CA THR A 72 -2.68 17.17 -19.93
C THR A 72 -2.25 17.38 -18.48
N ILE A 73 -0.94 17.33 -18.18
CA ILE A 73 -0.40 17.32 -16.82
C ILE A 73 0.02 18.75 -16.42
N PRO A 74 -0.45 19.26 -15.27
CA PRO A 74 -0.13 20.61 -14.77
C PRO A 74 1.38 20.90 -14.78
N GLY A 75 1.79 22.07 -15.25
CA GLY A 75 3.20 22.43 -15.45
C GLY A 75 4.01 22.61 -14.17
N ASP A 76 3.34 22.80 -13.03
CA ASP A 76 3.89 23.16 -11.72
C ASP A 76 4.21 21.96 -10.82
N ILE A 77 4.26 20.75 -11.38
CA ILE A 77 4.58 19.51 -10.66
C ILE A 77 5.89 18.88 -11.15
N ASP A 78 6.58 18.21 -10.23
CA ASP A 78 7.65 17.28 -10.57
C ASP A 78 7.03 16.06 -11.26
N LEU A 79 7.52 15.73 -12.46
CA LEU A 79 6.95 14.70 -13.31
C LEU A 79 7.98 13.64 -13.63
N PHE A 80 7.60 12.39 -13.34
CA PHE A 80 8.40 11.21 -13.64
C PHE A 80 7.64 10.27 -14.56
N ARG A 81 8.35 9.66 -15.50
CA ARG A 81 7.84 8.56 -16.31
C ARG A 81 8.23 7.23 -15.67
N MET A 82 7.25 6.34 -15.53
CA MET A 82 7.46 4.99 -15.01
C MET A 82 7.98 4.08 -16.13
N ASP A 83 9.13 3.48 -15.91
CA ASP A 83 9.63 2.37 -16.73
C ASP A 83 9.33 1.04 -16.03
N THR A 84 8.28 0.35 -16.49
CA THR A 84 7.79 -0.91 -15.93
C THR A 84 8.39 -2.15 -16.62
N ARG A 85 9.44 -2.00 -17.46
CA ARG A 85 10.12 -3.11 -18.16
C ARG A 85 11.15 -3.84 -17.28
N VAL A 86 11.18 -3.51 -15.99
CA VAL A 86 12.02 -4.18 -14.98
C VAL A 86 11.31 -5.44 -14.47
N TYR A 87 11.07 -5.54 -13.17
CA TYR A 87 10.32 -6.63 -12.55
C TYR A 87 8.82 -6.30 -12.45
N SER A 88 7.98 -7.34 -12.48
CA SER A 88 6.54 -7.19 -12.26
C SER A 88 6.26 -6.49 -10.92
N GLY A 89 5.33 -5.53 -10.94
CA GLY A 89 4.98 -4.71 -9.79
C GLY A 89 6.03 -3.65 -9.41
N HIS A 90 7.12 -3.53 -10.15
CA HIS A 90 8.15 -2.52 -9.92
C HIS A 90 8.36 -1.63 -11.16
N CYS A 91 8.94 -0.46 -10.94
CA CYS A 91 9.30 0.47 -11.99
C CYS A 91 10.54 1.31 -11.63
N LYS A 92 11.22 1.85 -12.65
CA LYS A 92 12.13 2.99 -12.47
C LYS A 92 11.38 4.30 -12.74
N LEU A 93 11.79 5.38 -12.09
CA LEU A 93 11.17 6.70 -12.25
C LEU A 93 12.11 7.64 -13.02
N LEU A 94 11.89 7.75 -14.32
CA LEU A 94 12.70 8.58 -15.22
C LEU A 94 12.23 10.04 -15.13
N GLN A 95 13.16 10.97 -14.92
CA GLN A 95 12.83 12.38 -14.84
C GLN A 95 12.31 12.90 -16.20
N VAL A 96 11.18 13.60 -16.18
CA VAL A 96 10.60 14.27 -17.36
C VAL A 96 10.62 15.77 -17.18
N ARG A 97 10.19 16.24 -16.00
CA ARG A 97 10.14 17.66 -15.65
C ARG A 97 10.42 17.82 -14.17
N GLN A 98 11.22 18.81 -13.84
CA GLN A 98 11.43 19.27 -12.47
C GLN A 98 10.81 20.65 -12.33
N ARG A 99 9.98 20.86 -11.32
CA ARG A 99 9.43 22.18 -11.05
C ARG A 99 10.48 23.08 -10.38
N GLN A 100 10.34 24.40 -10.53
CA GLN A 100 11.27 25.37 -9.97
C GLN A 100 11.45 25.19 -8.44
N ASN A 101 10.34 25.01 -7.72
CA ASN A 101 10.32 24.81 -6.26
C ASN A 101 10.25 23.32 -5.89
N SER A 102 10.97 22.45 -6.61
CA SER A 102 11.03 21.03 -6.26
C SER A 102 11.51 20.84 -4.82
N LEU A 103 11.13 19.74 -4.18
CA LEU A 103 11.62 19.48 -2.81
C LEU A 103 13.10 19.12 -2.85
N GLN A 104 13.86 19.55 -1.84
CA GLN A 104 15.29 19.24 -1.74
C GLN A 104 15.55 17.74 -1.77
N GLY A 105 14.73 16.95 -1.06
CA GLY A 105 14.84 15.49 -1.06
C GLY A 105 14.62 14.86 -2.43
N ILE A 106 13.80 15.47 -3.31
CA ILE A 106 13.66 15.00 -4.70
C ILE A 106 14.95 15.28 -5.45
N ARG A 107 15.45 16.52 -5.38
CA ARG A 107 16.69 16.93 -6.07
C ARG A 107 17.88 16.05 -5.69
N ASN A 108 18.05 15.81 -4.40
CA ASN A 108 19.17 15.02 -3.87
C ASN A 108 19.07 13.53 -4.24
N ALA A 109 17.85 13.04 -4.50
CA ALA A 109 17.62 11.65 -4.90
C ALA A 109 17.71 11.42 -6.41
N LEU A 110 17.95 12.44 -7.23
CA LEU A 110 18.17 12.28 -8.66
C LEU A 110 19.58 11.76 -8.94
N CYS A 111 19.69 10.73 -9.77
CA CYS A 111 20.97 10.17 -10.20
C CYS A 111 20.98 9.85 -11.70
N ASP A 112 22.18 9.78 -12.29
CA ASP A 112 22.36 9.26 -13.64
C ASP A 112 21.90 7.79 -13.67
N ASN A 113 21.20 7.42 -14.74
CA ASN A 113 20.64 6.08 -14.89
C ASN A 113 21.51 5.12 -15.72
N GLY A 114 22.69 5.54 -16.15
CA GLY A 114 23.65 4.78 -16.95
C GLY A 114 23.36 4.80 -18.46
N TYR A 115 22.27 5.41 -18.90
CA TYR A 115 21.82 5.45 -20.30
C TYR A 115 21.63 6.89 -20.81
N GLY A 116 22.32 7.86 -20.21
CA GLY A 116 22.24 9.28 -20.58
C GLY A 116 20.96 9.99 -20.13
N GLY A 117 20.25 9.43 -19.15
CA GLY A 117 19.08 10.05 -18.54
C GLY A 117 19.17 10.11 -17.01
N ILE A 118 18.23 10.82 -16.40
CA ILE A 118 18.16 10.98 -14.94
C ILE A 118 16.99 10.15 -14.40
N SER A 119 17.23 9.44 -13.30
CA SER A 119 16.20 8.69 -12.57
C SER A 119 16.13 9.15 -11.12
N LEU A 120 14.97 8.97 -10.49
CA LEU A 120 14.83 9.12 -9.05
C LEU A 120 15.23 7.81 -8.34
N SER A 121 16.33 7.85 -7.59
CA SER A 121 16.79 6.72 -6.78
C SER A 121 15.87 6.53 -5.57
N SER A 122 15.37 5.31 -5.39
CA SER A 122 14.60 4.93 -4.20
C SER A 122 15.48 4.86 -2.94
N CYS A 123 16.75 4.46 -3.07
CA CYS A 123 17.69 4.45 -1.95
C CYS A 123 18.02 5.87 -1.47
N LEU A 124 18.48 6.75 -2.38
CA LEU A 124 18.80 8.13 -2.02
C LEU A 124 17.56 8.87 -1.47
N TRP A 125 16.38 8.62 -2.05
CA TRP A 125 15.12 9.16 -1.56
C TRP A 125 14.88 8.83 -0.08
N VAL A 126 15.10 7.57 0.31
CA VAL A 126 14.89 7.16 1.70
C VAL A 126 15.98 7.67 2.61
N GLU A 127 17.24 7.72 2.16
CA GLU A 127 18.33 8.34 2.92
C GLU A 127 18.03 9.81 3.23
N GLU A 128 17.61 10.56 2.23
CA GLU A 128 17.20 11.97 2.37
C GLU A 128 16.02 12.14 3.32
N TRP A 129 15.00 11.29 3.20
CA TRP A 129 13.87 11.32 4.12
C TRP A 129 14.31 11.01 5.56
N MET A 130 15.14 10.00 5.75
CA MET A 130 15.60 9.60 7.08
C MET A 130 16.48 10.66 7.75
N ALA A 131 17.30 11.37 6.96
CA ALA A 131 18.15 12.45 7.43
C ALA A 131 17.36 13.72 7.79
N ASN A 132 16.30 14.03 7.03
CA ASN A 132 15.59 15.31 7.13
C ASN A 132 14.16 15.21 7.71
N ARG A 133 13.70 14.03 8.10
CA ARG A 133 12.36 13.87 8.69
C ARG A 133 12.21 14.73 9.96
N PRO A 134 11.03 15.29 10.20
CA PRO A 134 10.73 15.94 11.48
C PRO A 134 11.05 14.97 12.62
N ARG A 135 11.77 15.45 13.65
CA ARG A 135 11.93 14.70 14.89
C ARG A 135 10.56 14.60 15.54
N PHE A 136 9.83 13.54 15.25
CA PHE A 136 8.63 13.20 16.00
C PHE A 136 9.03 12.97 17.47
N PRO A 137 8.18 13.30 18.46
CA PRO A 137 8.42 13.03 19.87
C PRO A 137 8.29 11.53 20.20
N THR A 138 9.01 10.71 19.44
CA THR A 138 8.95 9.25 19.38
C THR A 138 10.35 8.71 19.58
N GLU A 139 10.49 7.62 20.34
CA GLU A 139 11.72 6.83 20.33
C GLU A 139 11.84 6.20 18.95
N VAL A 140 12.91 6.54 18.25
CA VAL A 140 13.17 6.10 16.88
C VAL A 140 14.03 4.85 16.95
N HIS A 141 13.57 3.74 16.38
CA HIS A 141 14.40 2.57 16.16
C HIS A 141 15.25 2.77 14.89
N HIS A 142 16.54 2.49 14.98
CA HIS A 142 17.51 2.74 13.90
C HIS A 142 17.53 1.65 12.82
N GLU A 143 16.99 0.47 13.08
CA GLU A 143 16.98 -0.64 12.12
C GLU A 143 15.77 -0.53 11.18
N ARG A 144 16.08 -0.29 9.90
CA ARG A 144 15.12 -0.12 8.81
C ARG A 144 14.50 -1.48 8.42
N ALA A 145 13.20 -1.50 8.15
CA ALA A 145 12.49 -2.68 7.62
C ALA A 145 11.97 -2.40 6.19
N GLY A 146 12.82 -2.64 5.17
CA GLY A 146 12.43 -2.41 3.78
C GLY A 146 12.17 -0.91 3.47
N PRO A 147 11.03 -0.51 2.87
CA PRO A 147 10.74 0.89 2.60
C PRO A 147 10.31 1.69 3.84
N SER A 148 10.02 1.03 4.97
CA SER A 148 9.45 1.69 6.14
C SER A 148 10.53 2.25 7.08
N ALA A 149 10.19 3.40 7.65
CA ALA A 149 10.88 4.02 8.76
C ALA A 149 10.04 3.79 10.03
N PRO A 150 10.40 2.83 10.90
CA PRO A 150 9.61 2.55 12.10
C PRO A 150 9.71 3.72 13.09
N ALA A 151 8.60 3.99 13.78
CA ALA A 151 8.47 5.01 14.81
C ALA A 151 7.63 4.49 15.98
N THR A 152 8.08 4.75 17.21
CA THR A 152 7.37 4.35 18.43
C THR A 152 6.91 5.57 19.21
N TYR A 153 5.60 5.79 19.30
CA TYR A 153 5.02 6.87 20.10
C TYR A 153 4.72 6.41 21.52
N ARG A 154 5.30 7.11 22.50
CA ARG A 154 5.16 6.88 23.95
C ARG A 154 5.44 5.43 24.38
N GLY A 155 6.31 4.71 23.68
CA GLY A 155 6.63 3.30 23.96
C GLY A 155 5.48 2.30 23.70
N VAL A 156 4.35 2.75 23.14
CA VAL A 156 3.12 1.93 23.05
C VAL A 156 2.61 1.80 21.62
N PHE A 157 2.74 2.85 20.81
CA PHE A 157 2.20 2.86 19.45
C PHE A 157 3.31 2.76 18.43
N HIS A 158 3.47 1.56 17.87
CA HIS A 158 4.39 1.33 16.75
C HIS A 158 3.73 1.73 15.42
N THR A 159 4.47 2.46 14.61
CA THR A 159 4.03 2.97 13.31
C THR A 159 5.12 2.74 12.28
N ASP A 160 4.78 2.11 11.18
CA ASP A 160 5.64 1.91 10.02
C ASP A 160 5.32 2.99 8.99
N ILE A 161 6.28 3.89 8.78
CA ILE A 161 6.09 5.05 7.91
C ILE A 161 6.78 4.82 6.58
N VAL A 162 6.03 4.88 5.48
CA VAL A 162 6.57 4.86 4.12
C VAL A 162 6.28 6.20 3.45
N VAL A 163 7.28 6.78 2.78
CA VAL A 163 7.07 7.99 1.96
C VAL A 163 7.10 7.62 0.49
N GLY A 164 5.92 7.65 -0.13
CA GLY A 164 5.71 7.30 -1.52
C GLY A 164 5.34 8.50 -2.39
N LEU A 165 5.23 8.22 -3.69
CA LEU A 165 4.81 9.20 -4.70
C LEU A 165 3.52 8.72 -5.35
N ARG A 166 2.66 9.66 -5.75
CA ARG A 166 1.44 9.34 -6.49
C ARG A 166 1.82 8.86 -7.89
N CYS A 167 1.17 7.82 -8.37
CA CYS A 167 1.31 7.37 -9.75
C CYS A 167 -0.04 7.22 -10.48
N HIS A 168 0.03 7.34 -11.81
CA HIS A 168 -1.08 7.13 -12.72
C HIS A 168 -0.71 6.02 -13.71
N CYS A 169 -1.31 4.85 -13.49
CA CYS A 169 -1.04 3.61 -14.26
C CYS A 169 -2.34 2.97 -14.78
N PRO A 170 -3.10 3.66 -15.65
CA PRO A 170 -4.40 3.18 -16.13
C PRO A 170 -4.31 1.82 -16.83
N SER A 171 -3.21 1.47 -17.50
CA SER A 171 -3.06 0.16 -18.13
C SER A 171 -3.19 -1.01 -17.14
N ILE A 172 -2.62 -0.88 -15.93
CA ILE A 172 -2.70 -1.90 -14.88
C ILE A 172 -4.12 -1.97 -14.33
N LEU A 173 -4.73 -0.82 -14.04
CA LEU A 173 -6.07 -0.73 -13.47
C LEU A 173 -7.14 -1.22 -14.45
N HIS A 174 -7.03 -0.91 -15.74
CA HIS A 174 -7.95 -1.40 -16.76
C HIS A 174 -7.83 -2.91 -16.97
N LYS A 175 -6.62 -3.46 -16.99
CA LYS A 175 -6.42 -4.92 -17.01
C LYS A 175 -7.04 -5.59 -15.79
N TRP A 176 -6.87 -4.99 -14.60
CA TRP A 176 -7.54 -5.48 -13.40
C TRP A 176 -9.05 -5.39 -13.53
N ALA A 177 -9.61 -4.29 -14.02
CA ALA A 177 -11.06 -4.06 -14.15
C ALA A 177 -11.74 -4.95 -15.20
N ALA A 178 -11.00 -5.43 -16.20
CA ALA A 178 -11.50 -6.31 -17.26
C ALA A 178 -11.59 -7.79 -16.86
N ARG A 179 -11.03 -8.20 -15.71
CA ARG A 179 -11.06 -9.61 -15.28
C ARG A 179 -12.50 -10.11 -15.08
N PRO A 180 -12.82 -11.34 -15.51
CA PRO A 180 -14.09 -11.98 -15.18
C PRO A 180 -14.19 -12.17 -13.66
N ARG A 181 -15.31 -11.80 -13.05
CA ARG A 181 -15.48 -11.85 -11.60
C ARG A 181 -16.92 -12.08 -11.16
N HIS A 182 -17.06 -12.63 -9.95
CA HIS A 182 -18.31 -12.66 -9.20
C HIS A 182 -18.40 -11.53 -8.16
N TRP A 183 -17.27 -10.94 -7.81
CA TRP A 183 -17.15 -9.82 -6.88
C TRP A 183 -15.89 -9.02 -7.19
N PRO A 184 -15.83 -7.71 -6.88
CA PRO A 184 -16.92 -6.90 -6.37
C PRO A 184 -17.89 -6.47 -7.47
N PRO A 185 -19.05 -5.87 -7.12
CA PRO A 185 -19.95 -5.26 -8.09
C PRO A 185 -19.25 -4.20 -8.94
N GLN A 186 -19.72 -3.98 -10.17
CA GLN A 186 -19.07 -3.07 -11.13
C GLN A 186 -18.89 -1.64 -10.60
N GLY A 187 -19.81 -1.13 -9.77
CA GLY A 187 -19.67 0.18 -9.14
C GLY A 187 -18.42 0.29 -8.26
N ILE A 188 -18.11 -0.77 -7.49
CA ILE A 188 -16.88 -0.83 -6.68
C ILE A 188 -15.63 -0.96 -7.55
N VAL A 189 -15.73 -1.70 -8.67
CA VAL A 189 -14.63 -1.77 -9.66
C VAL A 189 -14.29 -0.38 -10.20
N GLN A 190 -15.31 0.40 -10.58
CA GLN A 190 -15.13 1.77 -11.06
C GLN A 190 -14.54 2.67 -9.98
N THR A 191 -15.01 2.56 -8.73
CA THR A 191 -14.41 3.26 -7.60
C THR A 191 -12.93 2.94 -7.48
N VAL A 192 -12.54 1.66 -7.44
CA VAL A 192 -11.13 1.25 -7.33
C VAL A 192 -10.27 1.79 -8.47
N VAL A 193 -10.77 1.77 -9.71
CA VAL A 193 -10.04 2.33 -10.88
C VAL A 193 -9.86 3.85 -10.77
N SER A 194 -10.82 4.56 -10.15
CA SER A 194 -10.73 6.00 -9.94
C SER A 194 -9.81 6.41 -8.78
N LEU A 195 -9.49 5.48 -7.88
CA LEU A 195 -8.63 5.73 -6.74
C LEU A 195 -7.15 5.85 -7.16
N GLY A 196 -6.38 6.56 -6.33
CA GLY A 196 -4.96 6.75 -6.57
C GLY A 196 -4.15 5.46 -6.46
N ALA A 197 -3.13 5.34 -7.30
CA ALA A 197 -2.04 4.40 -7.15
C ALA A 197 -0.79 5.13 -6.65
N TYR A 198 0.14 4.39 -6.09
CA TYR A 198 1.37 4.95 -5.52
C TYR A 198 2.58 4.11 -5.90
N VAL A 199 3.75 4.69 -5.74
CA VAL A 199 5.03 3.99 -5.79
C VAL A 199 5.76 4.19 -4.47
N THR A 200 6.35 3.12 -3.96
CA THR A 200 7.09 3.08 -2.68
C THR A 200 8.56 2.78 -2.92
N PRO A 201 9.48 3.36 -2.14
CA PRO A 201 10.91 3.32 -2.41
C PRO A 201 11.54 2.00 -1.93
N VAL A 202 11.24 0.92 -2.65
CA VAL A 202 11.83 -0.39 -2.43
C VAL A 202 12.05 -1.09 -3.78
N GLY A 203 13.28 -1.53 -3.99
CA GLY A 203 13.65 -2.33 -5.15
C GLY A 203 13.59 -3.82 -4.91
N VAL A 204 13.69 -4.58 -6.00
CA VAL A 204 13.68 -6.05 -5.99
C VAL A 204 15.01 -6.57 -5.47
N LYS A 205 14.98 -7.41 -4.43
CA LYS A 205 16.18 -7.99 -3.84
C LYS A 205 16.98 -8.75 -4.92
N GLY A 206 18.27 -8.40 -5.06
CA GLY A 206 19.17 -9.00 -6.05
C GLY A 206 19.10 -8.38 -7.45
N SER A 207 18.24 -7.39 -7.69
CA SER A 207 18.28 -6.60 -8.93
C SER A 207 19.52 -5.72 -8.99
N GLU A 208 20.16 -5.65 -10.16
CA GLU A 208 21.23 -4.68 -10.46
C GLU A 208 20.78 -3.23 -10.19
N TYR A 209 19.51 -2.94 -10.50
CA TYR A 209 18.92 -1.61 -10.37
C TYR A 209 18.07 -1.44 -9.10
N ASN A 210 18.24 -2.31 -8.10
CA ASN A 210 17.48 -2.29 -6.84
C ASN A 210 17.38 -0.87 -6.24
N HIS A 211 18.49 -0.13 -6.25
CA HIS A 211 18.61 1.22 -5.67
C HIS A 211 17.83 2.32 -6.42
N MET A 212 17.35 2.03 -7.64
CA MET A 212 16.53 2.91 -8.47
C MET A 212 15.11 2.40 -8.67
N GLU A 213 14.80 1.21 -8.18
CA GLU A 213 13.51 0.58 -8.35
C GLU A 213 12.52 1.02 -7.27
N TRP A 214 11.28 1.19 -7.70
CA TRP A 214 10.15 1.55 -6.86
C TRP A 214 9.06 0.51 -7.04
N ARG A 215 8.37 0.15 -5.95
CA ARG A 215 7.27 -0.81 -5.98
C ARG A 215 5.94 -0.09 -6.12
N ILE A 216 5.16 -0.48 -7.12
CA ILE A 216 3.80 0.01 -7.34
C ILE A 216 2.88 -0.59 -6.28
N CYS A 217 2.01 0.23 -5.70
CA CYS A 217 1.04 -0.22 -4.70
C CYS A 217 -0.31 0.49 -4.87
N PHE A 218 -1.38 -0.20 -4.46
CA PHE A 218 -2.76 0.21 -4.66
C PHE A 218 -3.50 0.31 -3.32
N ASN A 219 -2.84 0.82 -2.27
CA ASN A 219 -3.34 0.76 -0.89
C ASN A 219 -4.77 1.29 -0.72
N THR A 220 -5.13 2.38 -1.42
CA THR A 220 -6.50 2.91 -1.35
C THR A 220 -7.52 2.01 -2.06
N GLY A 221 -7.16 1.42 -3.20
CA GLY A 221 -7.99 0.43 -3.89
C GLY A 221 -8.15 -0.87 -3.09
N GLU A 222 -7.06 -1.34 -2.48
CA GLU A 222 -7.09 -2.50 -1.58
C GLU A 222 -8.00 -2.24 -0.37
N ALA A 223 -7.89 -1.07 0.25
CA ALA A 223 -8.74 -0.70 1.37
C ALA A 223 -10.22 -0.64 0.96
N GLU A 224 -10.52 -0.12 -0.24
CA GLU A 224 -11.88 -0.10 -0.79
C GLU A 224 -12.43 -1.52 -0.97
N LEU A 225 -11.63 -2.45 -1.50
CA LEU A 225 -12.00 -3.86 -1.62
C LEU A 225 -12.28 -4.48 -0.24
N VAL A 226 -11.39 -4.29 0.73
CA VAL A 226 -11.55 -4.83 2.09
C VAL A 226 -12.79 -4.27 2.80
N ASN A 227 -13.08 -2.99 2.60
CA ASN A 227 -14.26 -2.33 3.17
C ASN A 227 -15.58 -2.87 2.60
N ASN A 228 -15.55 -3.44 1.39
CA ASN A 228 -16.70 -4.04 0.72
C ASN A 228 -16.78 -5.57 0.88
N LEU A 229 -15.90 -6.16 1.69
CA LEU A 229 -16.03 -7.57 2.09
C LEU A 229 -17.24 -7.74 3.01
N ASN A 230 -17.96 -8.83 2.81
CA ASN A 230 -18.98 -9.22 3.77
C ASN A 230 -18.34 -9.65 5.10
N ASP A 231 -19.18 -9.73 6.13
CA ASP A 231 -18.71 -10.01 7.48
C ASP A 231 -17.97 -11.36 7.58
N THR A 232 -18.42 -12.40 6.87
CA THR A 232 -17.74 -13.71 6.84
C THR A 232 -16.33 -13.63 6.25
N GLN A 233 -16.16 -12.96 5.09
CA GLN A 233 -14.85 -12.79 4.45
C GLN A 233 -13.88 -12.02 5.34
N ALA A 234 -14.31 -10.89 5.91
CA ALA A 234 -13.47 -10.11 6.82
C ALA A 234 -13.02 -10.94 8.03
N LYS A 235 -13.93 -11.77 8.56
CA LYS A 235 -13.66 -12.71 9.66
C LYS A 235 -12.69 -13.84 9.30
N VAL A 236 -12.64 -14.25 8.04
CA VAL A 236 -11.65 -15.20 7.52
C VAL A 236 -10.27 -14.55 7.50
N ILE A 237 -10.16 -13.32 6.97
CA ILE A 237 -8.88 -12.57 6.96
C ILE A 237 -8.32 -12.40 8.38
N VAL A 238 -9.15 -11.97 9.34
CA VAL A 238 -8.69 -11.77 10.74
C VAL A 238 -8.15 -13.07 11.34
N ARG A 239 -8.82 -14.20 11.11
CA ARG A 239 -8.36 -15.51 11.62
C ARG A 239 -7.11 -16.01 10.92
N LEU A 240 -7.02 -15.88 9.61
CA LEU A 240 -5.80 -16.22 8.88
C LEU A 240 -4.62 -15.39 9.37
N LYS A 241 -4.83 -14.13 9.74
CA LYS A 241 -3.78 -13.30 10.37
C LYS A 241 -3.40 -13.79 11.77
N MET A 242 -4.34 -14.29 12.56
CA MET A 242 -4.02 -14.92 13.85
C MET A 242 -3.17 -16.18 13.63
N ILE A 243 -3.56 -17.04 12.68
CA ILE A 243 -2.80 -18.25 12.30
C ILE A 243 -1.42 -17.87 11.77
N LEU A 244 -1.32 -16.83 10.93
CA LEU A 244 -0.08 -16.31 10.40
C LEU A 244 0.91 -15.98 11.53
N LYS A 245 0.46 -15.15 12.48
CA LYS A 245 1.31 -14.67 13.57
C LYS A 245 1.71 -15.79 14.53
N ALA A 246 0.78 -16.69 14.84
CA ALA A 246 0.99 -17.72 15.85
C ALA A 246 1.72 -18.97 15.34
N ILE A 247 1.55 -19.32 14.06
CA ILE A 247 1.96 -20.63 13.52
C ILE A 247 2.93 -20.48 12.34
N ILE A 248 2.63 -19.60 11.39
CA ILE A 248 3.39 -19.52 10.12
C ILE A 248 4.66 -18.68 10.28
N GLN A 249 4.54 -17.44 10.74
CA GLN A 249 5.66 -16.48 10.87
C GLN A 249 6.82 -16.93 11.77
N PRO A 250 6.60 -17.72 12.84
CA PRO A 250 7.72 -18.32 13.57
C PRO A 250 8.64 -19.19 12.70
N ASN A 251 8.13 -19.76 11.62
CA ASN A 251 8.85 -20.68 10.74
C ASN A 251 9.20 -20.05 9.38
N ASN A 252 8.37 -19.15 8.87
CA ASN A 252 8.59 -18.48 7.59
C ASN A 252 8.11 -17.02 7.65
N LYS A 253 9.08 -16.09 7.71
CA LYS A 253 8.82 -14.65 7.77
C LYS A 253 8.47 -14.02 6.41
N GLU A 254 8.68 -14.73 5.31
CA GLU A 254 8.39 -14.24 3.96
C GLU A 254 6.88 -14.24 3.65
N ILE A 255 6.12 -15.10 4.34
CA ILE A 255 4.66 -15.09 4.27
C ILE A 255 4.16 -13.93 5.15
N THR A 256 3.50 -12.98 4.50
CA THR A 256 2.99 -11.75 5.13
C THR A 256 1.47 -11.71 5.17
N SER A 257 0.92 -10.79 5.98
CA SER A 257 -0.51 -10.49 6.00
C SER A 257 -1.02 -10.04 4.63
N PHE A 258 -0.15 -9.41 3.82
CA PHE A 258 -0.44 -9.01 2.45
C PHE A 258 -0.69 -10.21 1.53
N VAL A 259 0.13 -11.27 1.62
CA VAL A 259 -0.08 -12.52 0.84
C VAL A 259 -1.44 -13.12 1.17
N LEU A 260 -1.77 -13.27 2.46
CA LEU A 260 -3.05 -13.81 2.91
C LEU A 260 -4.24 -12.95 2.47
N LYS A 261 -4.09 -11.62 2.52
CA LYS A 261 -5.12 -10.70 2.06
C LYS A 261 -5.39 -10.92 0.57
N ASN A 262 -4.35 -11.02 -0.26
CA ASN A 262 -4.50 -11.26 -1.69
C ASN A 262 -5.15 -12.61 -1.99
N ILE A 263 -4.82 -13.67 -1.25
CA ILE A 263 -5.48 -14.99 -1.39
C ILE A 263 -6.99 -14.86 -1.14
N ILE A 264 -7.40 -14.18 -0.07
CA ILE A 264 -8.83 -14.03 0.22
C ILE A 264 -9.54 -13.10 -0.76
N LEU A 265 -8.88 -12.04 -1.23
CA LEU A 265 -9.43 -11.18 -2.29
C LEU A 265 -9.63 -11.98 -3.59
N TRP A 266 -8.65 -12.81 -3.97
CA TRP A 266 -8.73 -13.69 -5.13
C TRP A 266 -9.85 -14.74 -4.99
N GLN A 267 -9.91 -15.43 -3.85
CA GLN A 267 -10.98 -16.39 -3.56
C GLN A 267 -12.36 -15.71 -3.60
N THR A 268 -12.45 -14.47 -3.10
CA THR A 268 -13.67 -13.67 -3.14
C THR A 268 -14.08 -13.28 -4.55
N GLU A 269 -13.14 -12.84 -5.38
CA GLU A 269 -13.36 -12.51 -6.79
C GLU A 269 -13.98 -13.70 -7.55
N ASN A 270 -13.53 -14.91 -7.23
CA ASN A 270 -13.93 -16.16 -7.88
C ASN A 270 -15.11 -16.89 -7.23
N THR A 271 -15.73 -16.32 -6.18
CA THR A 271 -16.85 -16.98 -5.48
C THR A 271 -18.14 -16.17 -5.55
N ARG A 272 -19.24 -16.85 -5.90
CA ARG A 272 -20.58 -16.26 -5.82
C ARG A 272 -20.90 -15.86 -4.39
N GLN A 273 -21.31 -14.62 -4.18
CA GLN A 273 -21.55 -14.09 -2.83
C GLN A 273 -22.66 -14.84 -2.06
N THR A 274 -23.57 -15.51 -2.76
CA THR A 274 -24.59 -16.39 -2.16
C THR A 274 -24.01 -17.60 -1.42
N HIS A 275 -22.78 -18.03 -1.75
CA HIS A 275 -22.10 -19.15 -1.08
C HIS A 275 -21.30 -18.71 0.16
N VAL A 276 -21.28 -17.41 0.45
CA VAL A 276 -20.45 -16.83 1.51
C VAL A 276 -21.32 -16.44 2.70
N HIS A 277 -21.36 -17.31 3.70
CA HIS A 277 -22.21 -17.13 4.87
C HIS A 277 -21.52 -17.67 6.13
N ALA A 278 -22.03 -17.33 7.31
CA ALA A 278 -21.36 -17.65 8.57
C ALA A 278 -20.99 -19.13 8.75
N ARG A 279 -21.79 -20.07 8.21
CA ARG A 279 -21.51 -21.52 8.28
C ARG A 279 -20.38 -22.00 7.36
N SER A 280 -20.05 -21.27 6.29
CA SER A 280 -18.97 -21.63 5.36
C SER A 280 -17.62 -21.08 5.81
N LEU A 281 -17.57 -20.39 6.95
CA LEU A 281 -16.35 -19.76 7.47
C LEU A 281 -15.18 -20.74 7.62
N PHE A 282 -15.41 -21.93 8.15
CA PHE A 282 -14.34 -22.93 8.30
C PHE A 282 -13.86 -23.46 6.95
N GLN A 283 -14.77 -23.68 6.00
CA GLN A 283 -14.40 -24.07 4.65
C GLN A 283 -13.53 -23.00 3.99
N TRP A 284 -13.91 -21.73 4.12
CA TRP A 284 -13.12 -20.61 3.61
C TRP A 284 -11.73 -20.49 4.22
N LEU A 285 -11.59 -20.77 5.52
CA LEU A 285 -10.28 -20.81 6.17
C LEU A 285 -9.41 -21.94 5.61
N HIS A 286 -10.01 -23.12 5.46
CA HIS A 286 -9.33 -24.28 4.89
C HIS A 286 -8.87 -24.00 3.46
N ASP A 287 -9.77 -23.48 2.62
CA ASP A 287 -9.49 -23.15 1.22
C ASP A 287 -8.38 -22.10 1.12
N GLY A 288 -8.48 -21.00 1.87
CA GLY A 288 -7.43 -19.97 1.88
C GLY A 288 -6.06 -20.48 2.34
N LEU A 289 -6.00 -21.45 3.27
CA LEU A 289 -4.74 -22.12 3.64
C LEU A 289 -4.26 -23.10 2.55
N SER A 290 -5.19 -23.76 1.86
CA SER A 290 -4.88 -24.65 0.73
C SER A 290 -4.32 -23.84 -0.45
N GLU A 291 -4.92 -22.70 -0.79
CA GLU A 291 -4.41 -21.75 -1.76
C GLU A 291 -3.05 -21.19 -1.35
N LEU A 292 -2.85 -20.88 -0.07
CA LEU A 292 -1.53 -20.46 0.40
C LEU A 292 -0.48 -21.52 0.14
N ARG A 293 -0.79 -22.79 0.40
CA ARG A 293 0.10 -23.93 0.16
C ARG A 293 0.45 -24.11 -1.31
N THR A 294 -0.47 -23.80 -2.24
CA THR A 294 -0.19 -23.92 -3.68
C THR A 294 0.54 -22.72 -4.26
N ALA A 295 0.49 -21.57 -3.58
CA ALA A 295 1.12 -20.32 -4.01
C ALA A 295 2.57 -20.15 -3.52
N ILE A 296 3.01 -20.96 -2.55
CA ILE A 296 4.38 -21.00 -2.00
C ILE A 296 5.13 -22.25 -2.47
#